data_AF-A0A643C1H5-F1
#
_entry.id   AF-A0A643C1H5-F1
#
_cell.length_a   1.000
_cell.length_b   1.000
_cell.length_c   1.000
_cell.angle_alpha   90.00
_cell.angle_beta   90.00
_cell.angle_gamma   90.00
#
_symmetry.space_group_name_H-M   'P 1'
#
loop_
_entity.id
_entity.type
_entity.pdbx_description
1 polymer ?
#
loop_
_entity_poly.entity_id
_entity_poly.type
_entity_poly.pdbx_seq_one_letter_code
_entity_poly.pdbx_strand_id
1 'polypeptide(L)' 'MNKNSADVKGCTMYVALFPCNECAKLIIQAGIKEVIFMSDKYHDSKETTAARLTFEMAGVSF' A
#
# COMPACT_ATOMS: atom_id res chain seq x y z
N MET A 1 0.27 16.52 5.91
CA MET A 1 0.30 16.81 4.47
C MET A 1 -0.67 17.95 4.18
N ASN A 2 -0.19 19.04 3.58
CA ASN A 2 -1.03 20.17 3.18
C ASN A 2 -1.62 19.85 1.81
N LYS A 3 -2.95 19.71 1.68
CA LYS A 3 -3.58 19.30 0.40
C LYS A 3 -4.69 20.27 0.01
N ASN A 4 -4.42 21.04 -1.05
CA ASN A 4 -5.38 21.86 -1.80
C ASN A 4 -5.80 21.12 -3.08
N SER A 5 -6.33 19.90 -2.95
CA SER A 5 -6.87 19.11 -4.08
C SER A 5 -7.56 17.83 -3.59
N ALA A 6 -8.29 17.18 -4.51
CA ALA A 6 -8.99 15.91 -4.30
C ALA A 6 -8.12 14.85 -3.58
N ASP A 7 -8.75 14.09 -2.68
CA ASP A 7 -8.12 12.97 -2.00
C ASP A 7 -8.20 11.68 -2.84
N VAL A 8 -7.49 10.64 -2.40
CA VAL A 8 -7.45 9.32 -3.04
C VAL A 8 -8.04 8.24 -2.12
N LYS A 9 -8.89 8.66 -1.19
CA LYS A 9 -9.54 7.78 -0.22
C LYS A 9 -10.52 6.88 -0.96
N GLY A 10 -10.43 5.58 -0.71
CA GLY A 10 -11.26 4.57 -1.37
C GLY A 10 -10.80 4.20 -2.78
N CYS A 11 -9.72 4.77 -3.30
CA CYS A 11 -9.19 4.40 -4.61
C CYS A 11 -8.42 3.08 -4.58
N THR A 12 -8.22 2.52 -5.78
CA THR A 12 -7.34 1.38 -6.07
C THR A 12 -6.03 1.87 -6.68
N MET A 13 -4.90 1.37 -6.19
CA MET A 13 -3.56 1.68 -6.69
C MET A 13 -3.03 0.51 -7.53
N TYR A 14 -2.55 0.79 -8.73
CA TYR A 14 -1.89 -0.20 -9.60
C TYR A 14 -0.39 0.08 -9.66
N VAL A 15 0.43 -0.92 -9.33
CA VAL A 15 1.90 -0.78 -9.27
C VAL A 15 2.61 -1.97 -9.91
N ALA A 16 3.83 -1.75 -10.40
CA ALA A 16 4.62 -2.83 -10.99
C ALA A 16 5.17 -3.82 -9.94
N LEU A 17 5.49 -3.34 -8.73
CA LEU A 17 6.14 -4.11 -7.68
C LEU A 17 5.40 -3.93 -6.35
N PHE A 18 5.33 -4.99 -5.55
CA PHE A 18 4.75 -4.94 -4.22
C PHE A 18 5.42 -3.84 -3.36
N PRO A 19 4.64 -2.97 -2.69
CA PRO A 19 5.18 -1.84 -1.94
C PRO A 19 5.93 -2.31 -0.68
N CYS A 20 6.99 -1.59 -0.32
CA CYS A 20 7.70 -1.81 0.94
C CYS A 20 6.91 -1.25 2.14
N ASN A 21 7.38 -1.52 3.35
CA ASN A 21 6.75 -1.10 4.61
C ASN A 21 6.57 0.42 4.75
N GLU A 22 7.49 1.24 4.26
CA GLU A 22 7.33 2.71 4.33
C GLU A 22 6.29 3.22 3.33
N CYS A 23 6.23 2.64 2.12
CA CYS A 23 5.18 2.93 1.16
C CYS A 23 3.81 2.47 1.66
N ALA A 24 3.72 1.30 2.32
CA ALA A 24 2.48 0.79 2.90
C ALA A 24 1.87 1.77 3.91
N LYS A 25 2.70 2.37 4.79
CA LYS A 25 2.25 3.41 5.73
C LYS A 25 1.63 4.60 5.01
N LEU A 26 2.26 5.08 3.94
CA LEU A 26 1.75 6.21 3.16
C LEU A 26 0.45 5.86 2.43
N ILE A 27 0.34 4.66 1.86
CA ILE A 27 -0.86 4.16 1.18
C ILE A 27 -2.05 4.12 2.16
N ILE A 28 -1.83 3.59 3.36
CA ILE A 28 -2.85 3.53 4.43
C ILE A 28 -3.26 4.94 4.85
N GLN A 29 -2.29 5.83 5.09
CA GLN A 29 -2.56 7.22 5.48
C GLN A 29 -3.27 8.02 4.38
N ALA A 30 -3.03 7.68 3.11
CA ALA A 30 -3.73 8.25 1.96
C ALA A 30 -5.18 7.76 1.82
N GLY A 31 -5.56 6.69 2.52
CA GLY A 31 -6.90 6.13 2.51
C GLY A 31 -7.20 5.20 1.33
N ILE A 32 -6.18 4.75 0.61
CA ILE A 32 -6.31 3.75 -0.48
C ILE A 32 -6.82 2.43 0.10
N LYS A 33 -7.69 1.74 -0.63
CA LYS A 33 -8.34 0.50 -0.16
C LYS A 33 -7.88 -0.77 -0.85
N GLU A 34 -7.22 -0.65 -1.99
CA GLU A 34 -6.75 -1.79 -2.77
C GLU A 34 -5.44 -1.47 -3.48
N VAL A 35 -4.51 -2.43 -3.50
CA VAL A 35 -3.20 -2.34 -4.17
C VAL A 35 -3.05 -3.53 -5.11
N ILE A 36 -3.16 -3.31 -6.41
CA ILE A 36 -2.93 -4.35 -7.43
C ILE A 36 -1.48 -4.24 -7.90
N PHE A 37 -0.72 -5.32 -7.76
CA PHE A 37 0.70 -5.35 -8.12
C PHE A 37 1.00 -6.41 -9.18
N MET A 38 1.94 -6.10 -10.07
CA MET A 38 2.36 -7.05 -11.12
C MET A 38 3.40 -8.07 -10.64
N SER A 39 4.29 -7.69 -9.73
CA SER A 39 5.40 -8.53 -9.26
C SER A 39 5.52 -8.47 -7.74
N ASP A 40 5.72 -9.62 -7.12
CA ASP A 40 6.09 -9.76 -5.70
C ASP A 40 7.41 -10.53 -5.55
N LYS A 41 8.42 -10.14 -6.34
CA LYS A 41 9.72 -10.83 -6.36
C LYS A 41 10.50 -10.75 -5.05
N TYR A 42 10.10 -9.88 -4.13
CA TYR A 42 10.68 -9.74 -2.80
C TYR A 42 9.77 -10.27 -1.70
N HIS A 43 8.88 -11.22 -2.02
CA HIS A 43 7.88 -11.75 -1.09
C HIS A 43 8.47 -12.05 0.29
N ASP A 44 9.56 -12.79 0.40
CA ASP A 44 10.10 -13.21 1.71
C ASP A 44 10.97 -12.17 2.41
N SER A 45 11.08 -10.95 1.87
CA SER A 45 11.84 -9.87 2.52
C SER A 45 11.14 -9.39 3.79
N LYS A 46 11.91 -8.81 4.73
CA LYS A 46 11.35 -8.28 5.97
C LYS A 46 10.43 -7.09 5.70
N GLU A 47 10.77 -6.32 4.67
CA GLU A 47 10.09 -5.11 4.24
C GLU A 47 8.69 -5.41 3.71
N THR A 48 8.58 -6.39 2.81
CA THR A 48 7.30 -6.82 2.22
C THR A 48 6.45 -7.62 3.21
N THR A 49 7.07 -8.42 4.08
CA THR A 49 6.37 -9.10 5.17
C THR A 49 5.73 -8.10 6.13
N ALA A 50 6.47 -7.07 6.53
CA ALA A 50 5.95 -5.99 7.37
C ALA A 50 4.86 -5.17 6.66
N ALA A 51 5.01 -4.92 5.35
CA ALA A 51 3.99 -4.25 4.55
C ALA A 51 2.66 -5.04 4.51
N ARG A 52 2.70 -6.35 4.25
CA ARG A 52 1.50 -7.22 4.27
C ARG A 52 0.79 -7.21 5.61
N LEU A 53 1.53 -7.41 6.70
CA LEU A 53 0.98 -7.33 8.05
C LEU A 53 0.30 -5.97 8.29
N THR A 54 0.93 -4.88 7.87
CA THR A 54 0.39 -3.52 8.05
C THR A 54 -0.88 -3.31 7.22
N PHE A 55 -0.93 -3.81 5.99
CA PHE A 55 -2.14 -3.73 5.16
C PHE A 55 -3.28 -4.60 5.69
N GLU A 56 -3.00 -5.82 6.16
CA GLU A 56 -3.98 -6.71 6.79
C GLU A 56 -4.60 -6.05 8.03
N MET A 57 -3.76 -5.49 8.91
CA MET A 57 -4.22 -4.76 10.10
C MET A 57 -5.06 -3.52 9.75
N ALA A 58 -4.78 -2.87 8.62
CA ALA A 58 -5.48 -1.67 8.17
C ALA A 58 -6.70 -1.95 7.28
N GLY A 59 -6.97 -3.21 6.92
CA GLY A 59 -8.03 -3.60 6.01
C GLY A 59 -7.86 -3.02 4.60
N VAL A 60 -6.63 -3.07 4.07
CA VAL A 60 -6.31 -2.75 2.67
C VAL A 60 -6.12 -4.07 1.91
N SER A 61 -6.83 -4.25 0.81
CA SER A 61 -6.68 -5.42 -0.07
C SER A 61 -5.41 -5.28 -0.92
N PHE A 62 -4.70 -6.37 -1.16
CA PHE A 62 -3.53 -6.41 -2.04
C PHE A 62 -3.37 -7.78 -2.67
#